data_AF-A0A6N7GE68-F1
#
_entry.id   AF-A0A6N7GE68-F1
#
_cell.length_a   1.000
_cell.length_b   1.000
_cell.length_c   1.000
_cell.angle_alpha   90.00
_cell.angle_beta   90.00
_cell.angle_gamma   90.00
#
_symmetry.space_group_name_H-M   'P 1'
#
loop_
_entity.id
_entity.type
_entity.pdbx_description
1 polymer ?
#
loop_
_entity_poly.entity_id
_entity_poly.type
_entity_poly.pdbx_seq_one_letter_code
_entity_poly.pdbx_strand_id
1 'polypeptide(L)'
;MVVAMATTTMQLDGSLRDELAEIARNDFAGVPLAEALQRLIREHRVNKIMVRYAELQSDPQEWASYRAEASLTDAAAGAGLPPGRDEYPEYNE
;
A
#
# COMPACT_ATOMS: atom_id res chain seq x y z
N MET A 1 4.62 -23.22 8.17
CA MET A 1 4.84 -23.74 6.81
C MET A 1 5.34 -22.60 5.95
N VAL A 2 6.62 -22.57 5.58
CA VAL A 2 7.20 -21.50 4.75
C VAL A 2 6.93 -21.86 3.29
N VAL A 3 6.11 -21.05 2.60
CA VAL A 3 5.85 -21.25 1.17
C VAL A 3 7.09 -20.82 0.40
N ALA A 4 7.84 -21.78 -0.14
CA ALA A 4 8.92 -21.49 -1.07
C ALA A 4 8.32 -20.90 -2.35
N MET A 5 8.62 -19.64 -2.66
CA MET A 5 8.15 -18.98 -3.87
C MET A 5 8.86 -19.56 -5.08
N ALA A 6 8.10 -19.98 -6.09
CA ALA A 6 8.66 -20.44 -7.36
C ALA A 6 9.43 -19.29 -8.01
N THR A 7 10.71 -19.51 -8.29
CA THR A 7 11.55 -18.54 -8.99
C THR A 7 11.37 -18.76 -10.50
N THR A 8 11.05 -17.69 -11.22
CA THR A 8 10.89 -17.73 -12.67
C THR A 8 11.83 -16.71 -13.30
N THR A 9 12.39 -17.05 -14.46
CA THR A 9 13.28 -16.18 -15.22
C THR A 9 12.50 -15.47 -16.32
N MET A 10 12.76 -14.18 -16.52
CA MET A 10 12.25 -13.37 -17.62
C MET A 10 13.43 -12.88 -18.47
N GLN A 11 13.28 -12.90 -19.79
CA GLN A 11 14.24 -12.26 -20.70
C GLN A 11 13.92 -10.77 -20.78
N LEU A 12 14.94 -9.94 -20.58
CA LEU A 12 14.88 -8.48 -20.67
C LEU A 12 15.97 -8.03 -21.65
N ASP A 13 15.75 -6.91 -22.33
CA ASP A 13 16.83 -6.24 -23.03
C ASP A 13 17.88 -5.72 -22.02
N GLY A 14 19.13 -5.61 -22.48
CA GLY A 14 20.25 -5.23 -21.63
C GLY A 14 20.06 -3.84 -21.00
N SER A 15 19.59 -2.88 -21.80
CA SER A 15 19.31 -1.51 -21.35
C SER A 15 18.28 -1.45 -20.23
N LEU A 16 17.13 -2.11 -20.40
CA LEU A 16 16.09 -2.15 -19.37
C LEU A 16 16.59 -2.83 -18.09
N ARG A 17 17.36 -3.91 -18.20
CA ARG A 17 17.93 -4.60 -17.03
C ARG A 17 18.88 -3.67 -16.25
N ASP A 18 19.67 -2.85 -16.96
CA ASP A 18 20.58 -1.90 -16.34
C ASP A 18 19.82 -0.73 -15.70
N GLU A 19 18.79 -0.19 -16.37
CA GLU A 19 17.90 0.83 -15.79
C GLU A 19 17.22 0.33 -14.50
N LEU A 20 16.66 -0.88 -14.53
CA LEU A 20 16.04 -1.48 -13.34
C LEU A 20 17.06 -1.73 -12.22
N ALA A 21 18.32 -2.03 -12.55
CA ALA A 21 19.38 -2.19 -11.57
C ALA A 21 19.78 -0.85 -10.92
N GLU A 22 19.82 0.24 -11.68
CA GLU A 22 20.06 1.57 -11.13
C GLU A 22 18.89 2.05 -10.26
N ILE A 23 17.64 1.80 -10.68
CA ILE A 23 16.45 2.06 -9.84
C ILE A 23 16.53 1.27 -8.53
N ALA A 24 16.87 -0.02 -8.58
CA ALA A 24 17.02 -0.84 -7.38
C ALA A 24 18.09 -0.28 -6.44
N ARG A 25 19.19 0.26 -6.99
CA ARG A 25 20.28 0.86 -6.22
C ARG A 25 19.87 2.18 -5.57
N ASN A 26 19.28 3.07 -6.34
CA ASN A 26 19.05 4.45 -5.94
C ASN A 26 17.76 4.60 -5.10
N ASP A 27 16.69 3.93 -5.53
CA ASP A 27 15.35 4.15 -4.97
C ASP A 27 14.98 3.08 -3.93
N PHE A 28 15.61 1.91 -4.01
CA PHE A 28 15.33 0.78 -3.13
C PHE A 28 16.54 0.33 -2.29
N ALA A 29 17.49 1.24 -2.03
CA ALA A 29 18.64 1.01 -1.15
C ALA A 29 19.52 -0.20 -1.53
N GLY A 30 19.59 -0.54 -2.82
CA GLY A 30 20.42 -1.64 -3.32
C GLY A 30 19.88 -3.03 -3.03
N VAL A 31 18.58 -3.18 -2.77
CA VAL A 31 17.95 -4.51 -2.67
C VAL A 31 18.11 -5.30 -3.99
N PRO A 32 18.01 -6.64 -3.96
CA PRO A 32 18.02 -7.46 -5.16
C PRO A 32 16.95 -7.03 -6.16
N LEU A 33 17.25 -7.15 -7.46
CA LEU A 33 16.36 -6.73 -8.55
C LEU A 33 14.95 -7.32 -8.45
N ALA A 34 14.83 -8.59 -8.04
CA ALA A 34 13.54 -9.25 -7.84
C ALA A 34 12.70 -8.57 -6.74
N GLU A 35 13.34 -8.12 -5.66
CA GLU A 35 12.68 -7.42 -4.57
C GLU A 35 12.29 -6.00 -4.99
N ALA A 36 13.18 -5.28 -5.68
CA ALA A 36 12.87 -3.97 -6.23
C ALA A 36 11.66 -4.05 -7.17
N LEU A 37 11.60 -5.04 -8.06
CA LEU A 37 10.46 -5.27 -8.95
C LEU A 37 9.16 -5.57 -8.18
N GLN A 38 9.21 -6.36 -7.12
CA GLN A 38 8.03 -6.62 -6.28
C GLN A 38 7.51 -5.33 -5.62
N ARG A 39 8.41 -4.48 -5.12
CA ARG A 39 8.05 -3.18 -4.53
C ARG A 39 7.48 -2.25 -5.59
N LEU A 40 8.11 -2.15 -6.76
CA LEU A 40 7.64 -1.36 -7.91
C LEU A 40 6.24 -1.78 -8.37
N ILE A 41 5.97 -3.09 -8.44
CA ILE A 41 4.63 -3.61 -8.78
C ILE A 41 3.60 -3.23 -7.71
N ARG A 42 3.98 -3.28 -6.43
CA ARG A 42 3.10 -2.88 -5.33
C ARG A 42 2.78 -1.39 -5.41
N GLU A 43 3.78 -0.56 -5.62
CA GLU A 43 3.62 0.89 -5.80
C GLU A 43 2.75 1.22 -7.02
N HIS A 44 2.97 0.55 -8.15
CA HIS A 44 2.13 0.73 -9.34
C HIS A 44 0.65 0.43 -9.07
N ARG A 45 0.35 -0.61 -8.28
CA ARG A 45 -1.04 -0.93 -7.88
C ARG A 45 -1.63 0.12 -6.96
N VAL A 46 -0.86 0.60 -5.99
CA VAL A 46 -1.29 1.69 -5.09
C VAL A 46 -1.55 2.96 -5.88
N ASN A 47 -0.65 3.34 -6.79
CA ASN A 47 -0.80 4.53 -7.63
C ASN A 47 -2.06 4.46 -8.50
N LYS A 48 -2.40 3.30 -9.06
CA LYS A 48 -3.68 3.13 -9.79
C LYS A 48 -4.91 3.44 -8.94
N ILE A 49 -4.90 3.03 -7.67
CA ILE A 49 -5.98 3.33 -6.73
C ILE A 49 -5.99 4.82 -6.39
N MET A 50 -4.82 5.39 -6.10
CA MET A 50 -4.68 6.80 -5.77
C MET A 50 -5.14 7.73 -6.91
N VAL A 51 -4.88 7.37 -8.17
CA VAL A 51 -5.38 8.11 -9.33
C VAL A 51 -6.91 8.13 -9.36
N ARG A 52 -7.56 6.97 -9.14
CA ARG A 52 -9.04 6.91 -9.06
C ARG A 52 -9.59 7.72 -7.90
N TYR A 53 -8.88 7.74 -6.78
CA TYR A 53 -9.27 8.56 -5.63
C TYR A 53 -9.13 10.05 -5.91
N ALA A 54 -8.08 10.46 -6.62
CA ALA A 54 -7.89 11.84 -7.05
C ALA A 54 -8.98 12.27 -8.04
N GLU A 55 -9.37 11.39 -8.97
CA GLU A 55 -10.52 11.61 -9.86
C GLU A 55 -11.82 11.79 -9.05
N LEU A 56 -12.08 10.91 -8.07
CA LEU A 56 -13.25 11.01 -7.19
C LEU A 56 -13.27 12.31 -6.37
N GLN A 57 -12.11 12.72 -5.83
CA GLN A 57 -11.98 13.98 -5.08
C GLN A 57 -12.22 15.22 -5.96
N SER A 58 -12.01 15.10 -7.27
CA SER A 58 -12.28 16.18 -8.21
C SER A 58 -13.78 16.40 -8.48
N ASP A 59 -14.65 15.46 -8.07
CA ASP A 59 -16.11 15.61 -8.04
C ASP A 59 -16.59 15.86 -6.59
N PRO A 60 -16.96 17.11 -6.24
CA PRO A 60 -17.37 17.44 -4.87
C PRO A 60 -18.62 16.72 -4.37
N GLN A 61 -19.53 16.34 -5.28
CA GLN A 61 -20.81 15.71 -4.92
C GLN A 61 -20.63 14.20 -4.69
N GLU A 62 -19.88 13.52 -5.55
CA GLU A 62 -19.51 12.12 -5.32
C GLU A 62 -18.60 11.98 -4.11
N TRP A 63 -17.63 12.88 -3.93
CA TRP A 63 -16.75 12.87 -2.76
C TRP A 63 -17.50 13.05 -1.44
N ALA A 64 -18.52 13.91 -1.40
CA ALA A 64 -19.38 14.06 -0.22
C ALA A 64 -20.16 12.78 0.10
N SER A 65 -20.66 12.09 -0.93
CA SER A 65 -21.40 10.84 -0.79
C SER A 65 -20.51 9.70 -0.28
N TYR A 66 -19.30 9.58 -0.86
CA TYR A 66 -18.29 8.62 -0.41
C TYR A 66 -17.88 8.84 1.06
N ARG A 67 -17.64 10.08 1.48
CA ARG A 67 -17.29 10.39 2.88
C ARG A 67 -18.43 10.05 3.85
N ALA A 68 -19.68 10.27 3.46
CA ALA A 68 -20.83 9.90 4.27
C ALA A 68 -20.92 8.38 4.47
N GLU A 69 -20.70 7.60 3.41
CA GLU A 69 -20.67 6.14 3.47
C GLU A 69 -19.49 5.60 4.31
N ALA A 70 -18.30 6.18 4.13
CA ALA A 70 -17.11 5.82 4.91
C ALA A 70 -17.31 6.10 6.41
N SER A 71 -17.92 7.24 6.76
CA SER A 71 -18.23 7.59 8.15
C SER A 71 -19.20 6.62 8.82
N LEU A 72 -20.16 6.06 8.07
CA LEU A 72 -21.09 5.05 8.60
C LEU A 72 -20.38 3.72 8.87
N THR A 73 -19.42 3.36 8.01
CA THR A 73 -18.63 2.13 8.15
C THR A 73 -17.65 2.22 9.33
N ASP A 74 -17.00 3.38 9.51
CA ASP A 74 -16.08 3.62 10.63
C ASP A 74 -16.81 3.59 11.99
N ALA A 75 -17.99 4.22 12.05
CA ALA A 75 -18.87 4.16 13.22
C ALA A 75 -19.29 2.71 13.57
N ALA A 76 -19.50 1.86 12.56
CA ALA A 76 -19.84 0.45 12.77
C ALA A 76 -18.64 -0.37 13.28
N ALA A 77 -17.42 -0.05 12.85
CA ALA A 77 -16.20 -0.71 13.33
C ALA A 77 -15.88 -0.38 14.80
N GLY A 78 -16.20 0.84 15.26
CA GLY A 78 -16.03 1.27 16.65
C GLY A 78 -17.13 0.82 17.62
N ALA A 79 -18.30 0.38 17.12
CA ALA A 79 -19.49 0.09 17.93
C ALA A 79 -19.40 -1.16 18.84
N GLY A 80 -18.25 -1.83 18.88
CA GLY A 80 -17.99 -3.00 19.73
C GLY A 80 -16.70 -2.95 20.55
N LEU A 81 -15.96 -1.84 20.51
CA LEU A 81 -14.72 -1.70 21.26
C LEU A 81 -15.02 -1.10 22.65
N PRO A 82 -14.62 -1.76 23.76
CA PRO A 82 -14.71 -1.14 25.08
C PRO A 82 -13.87 0.14 25.09
N PRO A 83 -14.29 1.20 25.82
CA PRO A 83 -13.45 2.38 25.98
C PRO A 83 -12.12 1.93 26.59
N GLY A 84 -11.01 2.08 25.86
CA GLY A 84 -9.68 1.58 26.18
C GLY A 84 -9.01 2.21 27.42
N ARG A 85 -9.78 2.56 28.45
CA ARG A 85 -9.29 3.06 29.74
C ARG A 85 -8.81 1.96 30.67
N ASP A 86 -9.20 0.70 30.43
CA ASP A 86 -8.89 -0.42 31.34
C ASP A 86 -7.82 -1.38 30.81
N GLU A 87 -7.30 -1.19 29.59
CA GLU A 87 -6.49 -2.21 28.93
C GLU A 87 -5.00 -2.17 29.33
N TYR A 88 -4.49 -1.05 29.88
CA TYR A 88 -3.10 -0.92 30.32
C TYR A 88 -2.93 0.04 31.53
N PRO A 89 -3.09 -0.46 32.77
CA PRO A 89 -2.87 0.36 33.97
C PRO A 89 -1.41 0.85 34.11
N GLU A 90 -0.45 0.22 33.43
CA GLU A 90 0.98 0.60 33.44
C GLU A 90 1.34 1.94 32.76
N TYR A 91 0.40 2.63 32.10
CA TYR A 91 0.68 3.92 31.42
C TYR A 91 -0.11 5.12 31.99
N ASN A 92 -0.76 4.98 33.14
CA ASN A 92 -1.47 6.06 33.83
C ASN A 92 -0.61 6.72 34.92
N GLU A 93 0.57 7.22 34.56
CA GLU A 93 1.36 8.16 35.38
C GLU A 93 1.26 9.58 34.83
#